data_AF-D2QWU4-F1
#
_entry.id   AF-D2QWU4-F1
#
_cell.length_a   1.000
_cell.length_b   1.000
_cell.length_c   1.000
_cell.angle_alpha   90.00
_cell.angle_beta   90.00
_cell.angle_gamma   90.00
#
_symmetry.space_group_name_H-M   'P 1'
#
loop_
_entity.id
_entity.type
_entity.pdbx_description
1 polymer ?
#
loop_
_entity_poly.entity_id
_entity_poly.type
_entity_poly.pdbx_seq_one_letter_code
_entity_poly.pdbx_strand_id
1 'polypeptide(L)'
;MNLFGINLYAAGFALVTALFWGTYGPLLQIGHHGFKTADVPDPGRMRPFICVGFAYFVVAILGPIVVMYLFGHDKGNGLMSGWTFSGALWSFIAGAVGALGAFGLLMALSAGGVQSVAYVMPIVFGCAPMISTFVTMYRNNTWSQINPFFAAGLILIAVGAITVLTFAPKPPKGAAGHGKPTATSTEKPH
;
A
#
# COMPACT_ATOMS: atom_id res chain seq x y z
N MET A 1 -9.05 -3.75 27.51
CA MET A 1 -8.99 -5.23 27.54
C MET A 1 -7.75 -5.67 26.79
N ASN A 2 -6.81 -6.32 27.48
CA ASN A 2 -5.59 -6.87 26.87
C ASN A 2 -5.73 -8.39 26.85
N LEU A 3 -5.53 -9.03 25.69
CA LEU A 3 -5.50 -10.48 25.54
C LEU A 3 -4.07 -10.87 25.15
N PHE A 4 -3.40 -11.70 25.94
CA PHE A 4 -1.99 -12.09 25.72
C PHE A 4 -1.00 -10.92 25.57
N GLY A 5 -1.25 -9.79 26.25
CA GLY A 5 -0.43 -8.57 26.13
C GLY A 5 -0.75 -7.71 24.90
N ILE A 6 -1.68 -8.13 24.05
CA ILE A 6 -2.16 -7.37 22.88
C ILE A 6 -3.35 -6.50 23.30
N ASN A 7 -3.24 -5.20 23.04
CA ASN A 7 -4.35 -4.28 23.23
C ASN A 7 -5.40 -4.52 22.13
N LEU A 8 -6.61 -4.94 22.53
CA LEU A 8 -7.66 -5.33 21.59
C LEU A 8 -8.10 -4.17 20.67
N TYR A 9 -8.04 -2.92 21.15
CA TYR A 9 -8.32 -1.75 20.31
C TYR A 9 -7.23 -1.56 19.25
N ALA A 10 -5.97 -1.71 19.63
CA ALA A 10 -4.85 -1.62 18.68
C ALA A 10 -4.95 -2.73 17.61
N ALA A 11 -5.29 -3.96 18.02
CA ALA A 11 -5.55 -5.05 17.09
C ALA A 11 -6.74 -4.75 16.16
N GLY A 12 -7.82 -4.18 16.70
CA GLY A 12 -8.98 -3.74 15.92
C GLY A 12 -8.60 -2.71 14.85
N PHE A 13 -7.87 -1.66 15.21
CA PHE A 13 -7.40 -0.66 14.24
C PHE A 13 -6.41 -1.23 13.22
N ALA A 14 -5.56 -2.18 13.62
CA ALA A 14 -4.66 -2.87 12.71
C ALA A 14 -5.43 -3.71 11.67
N LEU A 15 -6.50 -4.40 12.08
CA LEU A 15 -7.37 -5.16 11.16
C LEU A 15 -8.12 -4.24 10.18
N VAL A 16 -8.62 -3.10 10.66
CA VAL A 16 -9.21 -2.05 9.80
C VAL A 16 -8.18 -1.56 8.78
N THR A 17 -6.95 -1.31 9.22
CA THR A 17 -5.84 -0.92 8.33
C THR A 17 -5.56 -2.00 7.28
N ALA A 18 -5.53 -3.27 7.67
CA ALA A 18 -5.34 -4.40 6.75
C ALA A 18 -6.47 -4.51 5.72
N LEU A 19 -7.72 -4.22 6.11
CA LEU A 19 -8.86 -4.18 5.20
C LEU A 19 -8.72 -3.07 4.14
N PHE A 20 -8.40 -1.84 4.56
CA PHE A 20 -8.22 -0.72 3.62
C PHE A 20 -7.03 -0.94 2.68
N TRP A 21 -5.89 -1.40 3.21
CA TRP A 21 -4.73 -1.69 2.36
C TRP A 21 -4.90 -2.93 1.48
N GLY A 22 -5.64 -3.94 1.94
CA GLY A 22 -5.97 -5.11 1.13
C GLY A 22 -6.88 -4.78 -0.06
N THR A 23 -7.87 -3.90 0.15
CA THR A 23 -8.79 -3.46 -0.91
C THR A 23 -8.19 -2.38 -1.83
N TYR A 24 -7.19 -1.65 -1.36
CA TYR A 24 -6.50 -0.60 -2.11
C TYR A 24 -5.93 -1.07 -3.45
N GLY A 25 -5.23 -2.21 -3.50
CA GLY A 25 -4.63 -2.73 -4.73
C GLY A 25 -5.65 -2.91 -5.87
N PRO A 26 -6.73 -3.69 -5.68
CA PRO A 26 -7.82 -3.82 -6.66
C PRO A 26 -8.49 -2.49 -7.04
N LEU A 27 -8.79 -1.62 -6.06
CA LEU A 27 -9.40 -0.31 -6.32
C LEU A 27 -8.51 0.57 -7.20
N LEU A 28 -7.20 0.55 -6.97
CA LEU A 28 -6.25 1.25 -7.83
C LEU A 28 -6.27 0.72 -9.25
N GLN A 29 -6.35 -0.60 -9.44
CA GLN A 29 -6.41 -1.15 -10.80
C GLN A 29 -7.63 -0.63 -11.54
N ILE A 30 -8.80 -0.65 -10.88
CA ILE A 30 -10.04 -0.08 -11.43
C ILE A 30 -9.83 1.40 -11.80
N GLY A 31 -9.21 2.18 -10.92
CA GLY A 31 -8.84 3.58 -11.19
C GLY A 31 -7.94 3.72 -12.41
N HIS A 32 -6.85 2.95 -12.49
CA HIS A 32 -5.93 2.94 -13.64
C HIS A 32 -6.63 2.59 -14.96
N HIS A 33 -7.59 1.65 -14.93
CA HIS A 33 -8.40 1.31 -16.10
C HIS A 33 -9.30 2.46 -16.54
N GLY A 34 -9.87 3.21 -15.61
CA GLY A 34 -10.75 4.35 -15.91
C GLY A 34 -10.04 5.54 -16.58
N PHE A 35 -8.72 5.67 -16.42
CA PHE A 35 -7.93 6.73 -17.06
C PHE A 35 -7.34 6.34 -18.42
N LYS A 36 -7.66 5.15 -18.96
CA LYS A 36 -7.19 4.73 -20.27
C LYS A 36 -7.92 5.46 -21.40
N THR A 37 -7.29 6.47 -22.00
CA THR A 37 -7.76 7.12 -23.24
C THR A 37 -7.25 6.36 -24.47
N ALA A 38 -8.14 6.15 -25.46
CA ALA A 38 -7.89 5.35 -26.67
C ALA A 38 -6.75 5.87 -27.56
N ASP A 39 -6.41 7.16 -27.46
CA ASP A 39 -5.48 7.83 -28.38
C ASP A 39 -4.02 7.89 -27.88
N VAL A 40 -3.74 7.39 -26.67
CA VAL A 40 -2.38 7.38 -26.10
C VAL A 40 -2.00 5.94 -25.73
N PRO A 41 -0.93 5.35 -26.31
CA PRO A 41 -0.53 3.97 -26.05
C PRO A 41 -0.18 3.65 -24.59
N ASP A 42 0.07 4.66 -23.77
CA ASP A 42 0.37 4.55 -22.34
C ASP A 42 -0.41 5.61 -21.52
N PRO A 43 -1.74 5.50 -21.43
CA PRO A 43 -2.57 6.56 -20.90
C PRO A 43 -2.50 6.58 -19.37
N GLY A 44 -1.80 7.58 -18.83
CA GLY A 44 -2.16 8.17 -17.54
C GLY A 44 -1.68 7.49 -16.26
N ARG A 45 -0.50 6.84 -16.24
CA ARG A 45 0.09 6.22 -15.03
C ARG A 45 0.20 7.15 -13.80
N MET A 46 0.32 8.46 -14.03
CA MET A 46 0.48 9.47 -12.96
C MET A 46 -0.85 10.09 -12.50
N ARG A 47 -1.94 9.95 -13.26
CA ARG A 47 -3.24 10.57 -12.92
C ARG A 47 -3.88 9.93 -11.68
N PRO A 48 -3.95 8.58 -11.55
CA PRO A 48 -4.36 7.94 -10.31
C PRO A 48 -3.48 8.33 -9.12
N PHE A 49 -2.17 8.50 -9.34
CA PHE A 49 -1.24 8.90 -8.28
C PHE A 49 -1.59 10.28 -7.71
N ILE A 50 -1.93 11.25 -8.55
CA ILE A 50 -2.36 12.58 -8.09
C ILE A 50 -3.65 12.47 -7.27
N CYS A 51 -4.62 11.65 -7.70
CA CYS A 51 -5.85 11.41 -6.94
C CYS A 51 -5.57 10.77 -5.57
N VAL A 52 -4.66 9.80 -5.50
CA VAL A 52 -4.23 9.17 -4.24
C VAL A 52 -3.52 10.19 -3.34
N GLY A 53 -2.61 10.99 -3.90
CA GLY A 53 -1.90 12.03 -3.16
C GLY A 53 -2.85 13.08 -2.57
N PHE A 54 -3.86 13.50 -3.33
CA PHE A 54 -4.89 14.41 -2.84
C PHE A 54 -5.71 13.76 -1.71
N ALA A 55 -6.13 12.50 -1.87
CA ALA A 55 -6.83 11.78 -0.81
C ALA A 55 -5.99 11.66 0.47
N TYR A 56 -4.68 11.40 0.34
CA TYR A 56 -3.75 11.33 1.47
C TYR A 56 -3.63 12.67 2.17
N PHE A 57 -3.50 13.77 1.43
CA PHE A 57 -3.46 15.11 2.00
C PHE A 57 -4.73 15.43 2.80
N VAL A 58 -5.91 15.14 2.22
CA VAL A 58 -7.20 15.38 2.89
C VAL A 58 -7.34 14.54 4.15
N VAL A 59 -7.08 13.22 4.07
CA VAL A 59 -7.27 12.31 5.22
C VAL A 59 -6.21 12.54 6.30
N ALA A 60 -4.95 12.79 5.93
CA ALA A 60 -3.86 13.02 6.89
C ALA A 60 -4.02 14.33 7.67
N ILE A 61 -4.72 15.32 7.12
CA ILE A 61 -4.99 16.59 7.80
C ILE A 61 -6.33 16.51 8.55
N LEU A 62 -7.43 16.20 7.85
CA LEU A 62 -8.76 16.25 8.44
C LEU A 62 -9.01 15.09 9.42
N GLY A 63 -8.44 13.91 9.16
CA GLY A 63 -8.64 12.72 10.00
C GLY A 63 -8.19 12.94 11.45
N PRO A 64 -6.92 13.30 11.71
CA PRO A 64 -6.44 13.59 13.05
C PRO A 64 -7.22 14.72 13.72
N ILE A 65 -7.55 15.80 12.99
CA ILE A 65 -8.33 16.93 13.52
C ILE A 65 -9.70 16.45 14.01
N VAL A 66 -10.44 15.70 13.19
CA VAL A 66 -11.75 15.16 13.55
C VAL A 66 -11.65 14.24 14.76
N VAL A 67 -10.64 13.36 14.82
CA VAL A 67 -10.42 12.47 15.96
C VAL A 67 -10.13 13.28 17.24
N MET A 68 -9.29 14.31 17.16
CA MET A 68 -8.97 15.19 18.29
C MET A 68 -10.22 15.90 18.82
N TYR A 69 -11.09 16.40 17.92
CA TYR A 69 -12.34 17.07 18.31
C TYR A 69 -13.39 16.11 18.89
N LEU A 70 -13.58 14.94 18.29
CA LEU A 70 -14.64 14.00 18.69
C LEU A 70 -14.27 13.15 19.92
N PHE A 71 -13.02 12.70 20.00
CA PHE A 71 -12.55 11.81 21.09
C PHE A 71 -11.80 12.57 22.18
N GLY A 72 -11.48 13.85 21.96
CA GLY A 72 -11.04 14.77 22.99
C GLY A 72 -9.67 14.44 23.59
N HIS A 73 -8.74 13.98 22.76
CA HIS A 73 -7.34 13.77 23.17
C HIS A 73 -6.64 15.09 23.59
N ASP A 74 -7.20 16.25 23.22
CA ASP A 74 -6.68 17.59 23.53
C ASP A 74 -7.73 18.52 24.16
N LYS A 75 -8.60 17.98 25.03
CA LYS A 75 -9.61 18.80 25.75
C LYS A 75 -8.93 19.88 26.61
N GLY A 76 -8.82 21.09 26.06
CA GLY A 76 -8.48 22.32 26.78
C GLY A 76 -7.22 23.06 26.33
N ASN A 77 -6.31 22.42 25.59
CA ASN A 77 -5.01 23.03 25.27
C ASN A 77 -4.90 23.58 23.83
N GLY A 78 -5.92 23.39 22.99
CA GLY A 78 -5.95 23.88 21.60
C GLY A 78 -5.07 23.06 20.65
N LEU A 79 -5.32 23.19 19.34
CA LEU A 79 -4.66 22.40 18.29
C LEU A 79 -3.12 22.54 18.25
N MET A 80 -2.60 23.61 18.85
CA MET A 80 -1.17 23.99 18.84
C MET A 80 -0.42 23.61 20.12
N SER A 81 -1.06 22.98 21.10
CA SER A 81 -0.37 22.53 22.31
C SER A 81 0.24 21.14 22.14
N GLY A 82 1.40 20.90 22.78
CA GLY A 82 2.12 19.63 22.72
C GLY A 82 3.05 19.45 21.52
N TRP A 83 3.17 20.46 20.64
CA TRP A 83 4.07 20.39 19.49
C TRP A 83 5.53 20.53 19.92
N THR A 84 6.35 19.55 19.55
CA THR A 84 7.80 19.61 19.71
C THR A 84 8.45 19.59 18.34
N PHE A 85 9.52 20.37 18.14
CA PHE A 85 10.22 20.40 16.86
C PHE A 85 10.76 19.01 16.47
N SER A 86 11.32 18.28 17.44
CA SER A 86 11.81 16.91 17.23
C SER A 86 10.69 15.97 16.80
N GLY A 87 9.54 15.98 17.49
CA GLY A 87 8.39 15.15 17.13
C GLY A 87 7.83 15.49 15.74
N ALA A 88 7.73 16.78 15.42
CA ALA A 88 7.29 17.25 14.11
C ALA A 88 8.24 16.83 12.99
N LEU A 89 9.56 16.96 13.21
CA LEU A 89 10.58 16.58 12.22
C LEU A 89 10.58 15.07 11.97
N TRP A 90 10.56 14.24 13.01
CA TRP A 90 10.51 12.79 12.84
C TRP A 90 9.20 12.33 12.19
N SER A 91 8.08 12.97 12.51
CA SER A 91 6.79 12.70 11.87
C SER A 91 6.79 13.10 10.39
N PHE A 92 7.42 14.23 10.06
CA PHE A 92 7.59 14.68 8.67
C PHE A 92 8.47 13.70 7.87
N ILE A 93 9.61 13.27 8.43
CA ILE A 93 10.49 12.28 7.79
C ILE A 93 9.74 10.95 7.60
N ALA A 94 9.01 10.49 8.63
CA ALA A 94 8.19 9.28 8.52
C ALA A 94 7.13 9.40 7.42
N GLY A 95 6.45 10.55 7.33
CA GLY A 95 5.50 10.85 6.26
C GLY A 95 6.16 10.86 4.87
N ALA A 96 7.33 11.46 4.74
CA ALA A 96 8.09 11.49 3.48
C ALA A 96 8.51 10.08 3.03
N VAL A 97 9.04 9.26 3.94
CA VAL A 97 9.38 7.85 3.66
C VAL A 97 8.14 7.06 3.25
N GLY A 98 7.00 7.26 3.93
CA GLY A 98 5.73 6.65 3.56
C GLY A 98 5.24 7.04 2.16
N ALA A 99 5.32 8.33 1.81
CA ALA A 99 4.95 8.85 0.50
C ALA A 99 5.84 8.29 -0.62
N LEU A 100 7.16 8.20 -0.38
CA LEU A 100 8.09 7.57 -1.31
C LEU A 100 7.81 6.07 -1.47
N GLY A 101 7.45 5.37 -0.39
CA GLY A 101 7.02 3.97 -0.45
C GLY A 101 5.74 3.78 -1.27
N ALA A 102 4.74 4.64 -1.08
CA ALA A 102 3.51 4.62 -1.88
C ALA A 102 3.78 4.93 -3.36
N PHE A 103 4.70 5.84 -3.65
CA PHE A 103 5.17 6.12 -5.01
C PHE A 103 5.84 4.89 -5.64
N GLY A 104 6.74 4.21 -4.93
CA GLY A 104 7.36 2.97 -5.39
C GLY A 104 6.35 1.85 -5.65
N LEU A 105 5.36 1.68 -4.77
CA LEU A 105 4.28 0.71 -4.94
C LEU A 105 3.45 1.03 -6.18
N LEU A 106 3.05 2.28 -6.38
CA LEU A 106 2.29 2.71 -7.54
C LEU A 106 3.10 2.50 -8.83
N MET A 107 4.40 2.82 -8.82
CA MET A 107 5.29 2.53 -9.96
C MET A 107 5.39 1.03 -10.27
N ALA A 108 5.47 0.16 -9.25
CA ALA A 108 5.51 -1.28 -9.42
C ALA A 108 4.22 -1.85 -10.02
N LEU A 109 3.06 -1.41 -9.51
CA LEU A 109 1.76 -1.79 -10.06
C LEU A 109 1.59 -1.32 -11.51
N SER A 110 2.06 -0.11 -11.77
CA SER A 110 1.97 0.52 -13.07
C SER A 110 2.89 -0.14 -14.09
N ALA A 111 4.07 -0.62 -13.68
CA ALA A 111 5.01 -1.33 -14.55
C ALA A 111 4.56 -2.78 -14.86
N GLY A 112 3.89 -3.44 -13.90
CA GLY A 112 3.46 -4.83 -14.07
C GLY A 112 2.03 -5.02 -14.61
N GLY A 113 1.28 -3.95 -14.88
CA GLY A 113 -0.06 -4.01 -15.45
C GLY A 113 -1.13 -4.63 -14.51
N VAL A 114 -2.20 -5.19 -15.08
CA VAL A 114 -3.37 -5.71 -14.34
C VAL A 114 -3.03 -6.98 -13.53
N GLN A 115 -1.96 -7.66 -13.89
CA GLN A 115 -1.52 -8.87 -13.22
C GLN A 115 -0.55 -8.58 -12.08
N SER A 116 -0.10 -7.32 -11.95
CA SER A 116 0.87 -6.90 -10.92
C SER A 116 0.37 -7.05 -9.50
N VAL A 117 -0.90 -6.77 -9.23
CA VAL A 117 -1.46 -6.81 -7.86
C VAL A 117 -1.29 -8.17 -7.21
N ALA A 118 -1.36 -9.26 -7.98
CA ALA A 118 -1.24 -10.62 -7.48
C ALA A 118 0.14 -10.93 -6.86
N TYR A 119 1.21 -10.26 -7.30
CA TYR A 119 2.56 -10.48 -6.77
C TYR A 119 3.16 -9.25 -6.06
N VAL A 120 2.80 -8.03 -6.45
CA VAL A 120 3.30 -6.81 -5.81
C VAL A 120 2.77 -6.69 -4.37
N MET A 121 1.49 -6.99 -4.14
CA MET A 121 0.90 -6.85 -2.80
C MET A 121 1.55 -7.83 -1.80
N PRO A 122 1.70 -9.14 -2.08
CA PRO A 122 2.37 -10.05 -1.15
C PRO A 122 3.85 -9.74 -0.94
N ILE A 123 4.56 -9.23 -1.96
CA ILE A 123 5.97 -8.80 -1.79
C ILE A 123 6.05 -7.64 -0.80
N VAL A 124 5.28 -6.57 -1.03
CA VAL A 124 5.35 -5.38 -0.19
C VAL A 124 4.87 -5.68 1.23
N PHE A 125 3.71 -6.31 1.38
CA PHE A 125 3.12 -6.58 2.70
C PHE A 125 3.74 -7.76 3.43
N GLY A 126 4.40 -8.68 2.73
CA GLY A 126 5.19 -9.76 3.34
C GLY A 126 6.56 -9.28 3.82
N CYS A 127 7.25 -8.44 3.03
CA CYS A 127 8.58 -7.95 3.39
C CYS A 127 8.56 -6.74 4.34
N ALA A 128 7.54 -5.89 4.31
CA ALA A 128 7.49 -4.70 5.17
C ALA A 128 7.59 -5.02 6.68
N PRO A 129 6.87 -6.02 7.23
CA PRO A 129 7.03 -6.44 8.62
C PRO A 129 8.45 -6.91 8.94
N MET A 130 9.12 -7.59 8.00
CA MET A 130 10.50 -8.04 8.18
C MET A 130 11.45 -6.85 8.29
N ILE A 131 11.34 -5.87 7.39
CA ILE A 131 12.18 -4.66 7.40
C ILE A 131 11.95 -3.88 8.70
N SER A 132 10.69 -3.69 9.10
CA SER A 132 10.35 -3.00 10.35
C SER A 132 10.96 -3.70 11.57
N THR A 133 10.91 -5.02 11.58
CA THR A 133 11.53 -5.85 12.62
C THR A 133 13.05 -5.64 12.68
N PHE A 134 13.75 -5.72 11.54
CA PHE A 134 15.20 -5.51 11.50
C PHE A 134 15.61 -4.10 11.93
N VAL A 135 14.89 -3.07 11.47
CA VAL A 135 15.14 -1.68 11.87
C VAL A 135 14.93 -1.51 13.38
N THR A 136 13.89 -2.12 13.95
CA THR A 136 13.62 -2.06 15.38
C THR A 136 14.68 -2.79 16.20
N MET A 137 15.09 -4.00 15.78
CA MET A 137 16.17 -4.74 16.43
C MET A 137 17.50 -3.99 16.36
N TYR A 138 17.80 -3.35 15.23
CA TYR A 138 18.97 -2.51 15.06
C TYR A 138 18.95 -1.31 16.02
N ARG A 139 17.84 -0.57 16.07
CA ARG A 139 17.71 0.61 16.94
C ARG A 139 17.74 0.27 18.43
N ASN A 140 17.22 -0.89 18.82
CA ASN A 140 17.14 -1.31 20.21
C ASN A 140 18.34 -2.17 20.68
N ASN A 141 19.29 -2.48 19.78
CA ASN A 141 20.43 -3.37 20.05
C ASN A 141 20.02 -4.77 20.60
N THR A 142 18.82 -5.25 20.27
CA THR A 142 18.27 -6.51 20.81
C THR A 142 18.69 -7.75 20.01
N TRP A 143 19.76 -7.66 19.21
CA TRP A 143 20.25 -8.76 18.37
C TRP A 143 20.59 -10.02 19.18
N SER A 144 21.06 -9.85 20.41
CA SER A 144 21.39 -10.95 21.33
C SER A 144 20.17 -11.56 22.05
N GLN A 145 18.99 -10.96 21.92
CA GLN A 145 17.76 -11.37 22.62
C GLN A 145 16.72 -11.98 21.67
N ILE A 146 17.15 -12.38 20.47
CA ILE A 146 16.25 -12.99 19.48
C ILE A 146 15.75 -14.32 20.02
N ASN A 147 14.46 -14.36 20.33
CA ASN A 147 13.78 -15.58 20.71
C ASN A 147 13.71 -16.52 19.47
N PRO A 148 14.09 -17.81 19.58
CA PRO A 148 13.98 -18.76 18.48
C PRO A 148 12.57 -18.83 17.86
N PHE A 149 11.50 -18.68 18.65
CA PHE A 149 10.12 -18.65 18.15
C PHE A 149 9.83 -17.40 17.30
N PHE A 150 10.45 -16.27 17.62
CA PHE A 150 10.33 -15.03 16.84
C PHE A 150 11.02 -15.17 15.48
N ALA A 151 12.23 -15.75 15.47
CA ALA A 151 12.93 -16.06 14.23
C ALA A 151 12.15 -17.06 13.36
N ALA A 152 11.59 -18.10 13.97
CA ALA A 152 10.72 -19.05 13.29
C ALA A 152 9.47 -18.37 12.67
N GLY A 153 8.87 -17.42 13.39
CA GLY A 153 7.76 -16.61 12.87
C GLY A 153 8.14 -15.77 11.64
N LEU A 154 9.32 -15.14 11.65
CA LEU A 154 9.82 -14.40 10.48
C LEU A 154 10.08 -15.32 9.29
N ILE A 155 10.66 -16.51 9.52
CA ILE A 155 10.84 -17.52 8.47
C ILE A 155 9.49 -17.97 7.92
N LEU A 156 8.49 -18.20 8.78
CA LEU A 156 7.16 -18.59 8.36
C LEU A 156 6.47 -17.51 7.50
N ILE A 157 6.64 -16.23 7.84
CA ILE A 157 6.15 -15.12 7.01
C ILE A 157 6.85 -15.11 5.66
N ALA A 158 8.18 -15.28 5.63
CA ALA A 158 8.95 -15.32 4.39
C ALA A 158 8.53 -16.49 3.51
N VAL A 159 8.38 -17.69 4.07
CA VAL A 159 7.90 -18.88 3.36
C VAL A 159 6.48 -18.66 2.87
N GLY A 160 5.58 -18.14 3.70
CA GLY A 160 4.20 -17.84 3.32
C GLY A 160 4.12 -16.85 2.16
N ALA A 161 4.93 -15.78 2.21
CA ALA A 161 5.03 -14.82 1.11
C ALA A 161 5.53 -15.51 -0.18
N ILE A 162 6.57 -16.34 -0.11
CA ILE A 162 7.07 -17.11 -1.27
C ILE A 162 5.98 -18.04 -1.82
N THR A 163 5.27 -18.78 -0.96
CA THR A 163 4.19 -19.68 -1.37
C THR A 163 3.06 -18.91 -2.07
N VAL A 164 2.66 -17.75 -1.54
CA VAL A 164 1.64 -16.92 -2.21
C VAL A 164 2.13 -16.45 -3.57
N LEU A 165 3.40 -16.08 -3.70
CA LEU A 165 3.97 -15.61 -4.97
C LEU A 165 4.13 -16.73 -6.00
N THR A 166 4.50 -17.94 -5.58
CA THR A 166 4.69 -19.08 -6.49
C THR A 166 3.38 -19.70 -6.93
N PHE A 167 2.39 -19.75 -6.03
CA PHE A 167 1.08 -20.36 -6.29
C PHE A 167 -0.04 -19.35 -6.56
N ALA A 168 0.28 -18.06 -6.72
CA ALA A 168 -0.69 -17.05 -7.14
C ALA A 168 -1.36 -17.48 -8.46
N PRO A 169 -2.71 -17.56 -8.51
CA PRO A 169 -3.42 -17.96 -9.70
C PRO A 169 -3.15 -16.94 -10.81
N LYS A 170 -2.54 -17.41 -11.90
CA LYS A 170 -2.33 -16.60 -13.10
C LYS A 170 -3.66 -16.53 -13.85
N PRO A 171 -4.19 -15.33 -14.19
CA PRO A 171 -5.40 -15.24 -14.99
C PRO A 171 -5.19 -15.98 -16.33
N PRO A 172 -6.24 -16.60 -16.90
CA PRO A 172 -6.13 -17.35 -18.15
C PRO A 172 -5.51 -16.48 -19.24
N LYS A 173 -4.55 -17.05 -19.96
CA LYS A 173 -3.89 -16.44 -21.13
C LYS A 173 -4.92 -16.35 -22.27
N GLY A 174 -5.82 -15.36 -22.21
CA GLY A 174 -6.94 -15.28 -23.16
C GLY A 174 -7.81 -14.02 -23.15
N ALA A 175 -7.68 -13.11 -22.18
CA ALA A 175 -8.44 -11.85 -22.18
C ALA A 175 -7.61 -10.62 -22.60
N ALA A 176 -6.48 -10.85 -23.29
CA ALA A 176 -5.65 -9.81 -23.87
C ALA A 176 -5.33 -10.17 -25.32
N GLY A 177 -6.29 -9.92 -26.20
CA GLY A 177 -6.11 -10.02 -27.64
C GLY A 177 -7.35 -10.56 -28.34
N HIS A 178 -8.17 -9.67 -28.88
CA HIS A 178 -8.38 -9.55 -30.33
C HIS A 178 -9.35 -8.42 -30.63
N GLY A 179 -8.82 -7.44 -31.36
CA GLY A 179 -9.50 -6.26 -31.87
C GLY A 179 -8.48 -5.34 -32.54
N LYS A 180 -7.51 -5.90 -33.28
CA LYS A 180 -6.75 -5.14 -34.27
C LYS A 180 -7.68 -4.96 -35.48
N PRO A 181 -7.72 -3.76 -36.10
CA PRO A 181 -8.65 -3.47 -37.18
C PRO A 181 -8.26 -4.25 -38.43
N THR A 182 -9.19 -5.01 -39.00
CA THR A 182 -9.04 -5.57 -40.34
C THR A 182 -9.07 -4.40 -41.32
N ALA A 183 -7.91 -4.07 -41.85
CA ALA A 183 -7.74 -3.17 -42.97
C ALA A 183 -8.52 -3.71 -44.18
N THR A 184 -9.43 -2.88 -44.68
CA THR A 184 -10.09 -3.03 -45.97
C THR A 184 -9.03 -2.92 -47.07
N SER A 185 -8.80 -4.01 -47.81
CA SER A 185 -8.08 -3.99 -49.07
C SER A 185 -8.89 -4.69 -50.15
N THR A 186 -9.51 -3.85 -50.99
CA THR A 186 -9.62 -3.99 -52.45
C THR A 186 -10.61 -5.00 -53.02
N GLU A 187 -11.74 -4.49 -53.52
CA GLU A 187 -12.34 -5.02 -54.76
C GLU A 187 -12.80 -3.86 -55.66
N LYS A 188 -12.38 -3.94 -56.93
CA LYS A 188 -12.48 -2.95 -58.01
C LYS A 188 -13.77 -3.25 -58.80
N PRO A 189 -14.63 -2.29 -59.17
CA PRO A 189 -15.71 -2.58 -60.11
C PRO A 189 -15.30 -2.30 -61.56
N HIS A 190 -15.83 -3.15 -62.44
CA HIS A 190 -15.85 -3.06 -63.89
C HIS A 190 -16.48 -1.78 -64.42
#